data_AF-A0A397A5B5-F1
#
_entry.id   AF-A0A397A5B5-F1
#
_cell.length_a   1.000
_cell.length_b   1.000
_cell.length_c   1.000
_cell.angle_alpha   90.00
_cell.angle_beta   90.00
_cell.angle_gamma   90.00
#
_symmetry.space_group_name_H-M   'P 1'
#
loop_
_entity.id
_entity.type
_entity.pdbx_description
1 polymer ?
#
loop_
_entity_poly.entity_id
_entity_poly.type
_entity_poly.pdbx_seq_one_letter_code
_entity_poly.pdbx_strand_id
1 'polypeptide(L)'
;MWQAVKLSKFTAACTLSVNPNSQGMSEEGSEGVEVHEKKWWTEEEDKILLTQINNTRPILQRKDTRKAWDTMAATLKGVDGFTRPGIDGKKAQTRFLLLIDGKKAQNRFLLLVRQHKSNNNEAVRLSGATGDETPKSRLLDDLVPLYNDAATKKRAATPLSE
;
A
#
# COMPACT_ATOMS: atom_id res chain seq x y z
N MET A 1 35.37 -11.18 14.11
CA MET A 1 35.92 -10.52 12.92
C MET A 1 34.75 -9.87 12.18
N TRP A 2 34.48 -8.59 12.45
CA TRP A 2 33.42 -7.80 11.80
C TRP A 2 34.10 -6.63 11.11
N GLN A 3 34.00 -6.55 9.78
CA GLN A 3 34.61 -5.46 9.01
C GLN A 3 33.69 -4.23 9.01
N ALA A 4 34.28 -3.08 9.32
CA ALA A 4 33.64 -1.77 9.27
C ALA A 4 33.65 -1.24 7.83
N VAL A 5 32.47 -0.89 7.31
CA VAL A 5 32.32 -0.23 6.00
C VAL A 5 32.51 1.27 6.18
N LYS A 6 33.42 1.84 5.38
CA LYS A 6 33.85 3.25 5.40
C LYS A 6 32.69 4.20 5.05
N LEU A 7 32.43 5.17 5.91
CA LEU A 7 31.65 6.37 5.60
C LEU A 7 32.43 7.23 4.60
N SER A 8 31.90 7.40 3.38
CA SER A 8 32.40 8.37 2.41
C SER A 8 31.84 9.75 2.74
N LYS A 9 32.74 10.70 3.03
CA LYS A 9 32.43 12.11 3.26
C LYS A 9 32.25 12.79 1.90
N PHE A 10 31.04 13.27 1.59
CA PHE A 10 30.84 14.23 0.50
C PHE A 10 30.93 15.65 1.07
N THR A 11 32.03 16.33 0.78
CA THR A 11 32.22 17.77 0.97
C THR A 11 31.55 18.51 -0.18
N ALA A 12 30.58 19.37 0.12
CA ALA A 12 30.00 20.30 -0.84
C ALA A 12 30.96 21.50 -1.04
N ALA A 13 31.46 21.70 -2.26
CA ALA A 13 32.12 22.92 -2.66
C ALA A 13 31.12 23.75 -3.46
N CYS A 14 30.73 24.89 -2.90
CA CYS A 14 29.95 25.93 -3.56
C CYS A 14 30.92 26.75 -4.42
N THR A 15 30.73 26.78 -5.74
CA THR A 15 31.36 27.77 -6.62
C THR A 15 30.28 28.46 -7.44
N LEU A 16 29.95 29.68 -7.02
CA LEU A 16 29.22 30.66 -7.81
C LEU A 16 30.15 31.13 -8.94
N SER A 17 29.75 30.90 -10.19
CA SER A 17 30.33 31.58 -11.35
C SER A 17 29.20 32.28 -12.09
N VAL A 18 29.16 33.60 -11.93
CA VAL A 18 28.27 34.50 -12.67
C VAL A 18 28.95 34.83 -13.99
N ASN A 19 28.26 34.62 -15.11
CA ASN A 19 28.71 35.13 -16.41
C ASN A 19 27.60 36.03 -17.00
N PRO A 20 27.85 37.32 -17.26
CA PRO A 20 26.86 38.23 -17.84
C PRO A 20 26.98 38.31 -19.37
N ASN A 21 25.89 38.78 -20.00
CA ASN A 21 25.70 39.12 -21.42
C ASN A 21 25.48 37.93 -22.40
N SER A 22 24.53 37.91 -23.32
CA SER A 22 23.53 38.92 -23.75
C SER A 22 22.51 38.26 -24.70
N GLN A 23 21.22 38.49 -24.43
CA GLN A 23 20.08 38.74 -25.33
C GLN A 23 19.90 37.93 -26.65
N GLY A 24 18.77 37.21 -26.74
CA GLY A 24 18.16 36.74 -28.00
C GLY A 24 16.84 36.00 -27.75
N MET A 25 15.72 36.56 -28.22
CA MET A 25 14.35 36.03 -28.14
C MET A 25 14.14 34.78 -29.02
N SER A 26 13.41 33.77 -28.51
CA SER A 26 12.41 33.00 -29.27
C SER A 26 11.60 32.09 -28.34
N GLU A 27 10.31 31.99 -28.67
CA GLU A 27 9.22 31.33 -27.97
C GLU A 27 9.30 29.79 -27.95
N GLU A 28 8.34 29.21 -27.22
CA GLU A 28 7.82 27.84 -27.25
C GLU A 28 8.51 26.76 -26.41
N GLY A 29 7.66 26.05 -25.63
CA GLY A 29 7.97 24.74 -25.10
C GLY A 29 8.14 24.65 -23.58
N SER A 30 7.29 25.29 -22.77
CA SER A 30 7.09 24.82 -21.40
C SER A 30 6.19 23.59 -21.41
N GLU A 31 6.71 22.48 -21.96
CA GLU A 31 6.17 21.17 -21.63
C GLU A 31 6.71 20.86 -20.24
N GLY A 32 5.86 21.15 -19.23
CA GLY A 32 6.16 20.82 -17.86
C GLY A 32 6.55 19.35 -17.80
N VAL A 33 7.82 19.08 -17.54
CA VAL A 33 8.28 17.76 -17.12
C VAL A 33 7.59 17.54 -15.78
N GLU A 34 6.40 16.93 -15.83
CA GLU A 34 5.74 16.37 -14.66
C GLU A 34 6.67 15.26 -14.19
N VAL A 35 7.61 15.63 -13.33
CA VAL A 35 8.36 14.70 -12.52
C VAL A 35 7.30 13.97 -11.72
N HIS A 36 6.85 12.82 -12.23
CA HIS A 36 6.00 11.91 -11.49
C HIS A 36 6.85 11.36 -10.34
N GLU A 37 6.99 12.16 -9.28
CA GLU A 37 7.29 11.68 -7.94
C GLU A 37 6.44 10.44 -7.74
N LYS A 38 7.06 9.34 -7.32
CA LYS A 38 6.46 8.00 -7.27
C LYS A 38 5.09 8.05 -6.58
N LYS A 39 4.04 8.27 -7.38
CA LYS A 39 2.69 8.48 -6.90
C LYS A 39 2.25 7.17 -6.28
N TRP A 40 1.95 7.19 -4.98
CA TRP A 40 1.43 6.03 -4.26
C TRP A 40 0.12 5.57 -4.90
N TRP A 41 -0.16 4.27 -4.87
CA TRP A 41 -1.43 3.73 -5.37
C TRP A 41 -2.58 4.35 -4.58
N THR A 42 -3.53 4.94 -5.30
CA THR A 42 -4.72 5.53 -4.69
C THR A 42 -5.84 4.50 -4.59
N GLU A 43 -6.81 4.75 -3.71
CA GLU A 43 -7.98 3.87 -3.56
C GLU A 43 -8.80 3.80 -4.87
N GLU A 44 -8.89 4.92 -5.60
CA GLU A 44 -9.61 4.97 -6.87
C GLU A 44 -8.91 4.13 -7.95
N GLU A 45 -7.57 4.22 -8.03
CA GLU A 45 -6.78 3.37 -8.92
C GLU A 45 -6.94 1.88 -8.58
N ASP A 46 -7.02 1.53 -7.29
CA ASP A 46 -7.26 0.17 -6.85
C ASP A 46 -8.66 -0.33 -7.24
N LYS A 47 -9.70 0.51 -7.11
CA LYS A 47 -11.07 0.18 -7.54
C LYS A 47 -11.14 -0.07 -9.04
N ILE A 48 -10.53 0.81 -9.83
CA ILE A 48 -10.45 0.66 -11.29
C ILE A 48 -9.71 -0.64 -11.65
N LEU A 49 -8.55 -0.88 -11.03
CA LEU A 49 -7.75 -2.09 -11.25
C LEU A 49 -8.55 -3.36 -10.93
N LEU A 50 -9.19 -3.42 -9.76
CA LEU A 50 -9.98 -4.59 -9.33
C LEU A 50 -11.19 -4.82 -10.24
N THR A 51 -11.84 -3.75 -10.70
CA THR A 51 -12.94 -3.82 -11.66
C THR A 51 -12.48 -4.42 -12.99
N GLN A 52 -11.35 -3.94 -13.52
CA GLN A 52 -10.81 -4.47 -14.78
C GLN A 52 -10.36 -5.93 -14.66
N ILE A 53 -9.74 -6.32 -13.54
CA ILE A 53 -9.38 -7.72 -13.27
C ILE A 53 -10.64 -8.59 -13.19
N ASN A 54 -11.71 -8.10 -12.58
CA ASN A 54 -12.99 -8.82 -12.51
C ASN A 54 -13.60 -9.02 -13.90
N ASN A 55 -13.49 -8.05 -14.79
CA ASN A 55 -14.07 -8.12 -16.13
C ASN A 55 -13.24 -8.99 -17.09
N THR A 56 -11.91 -8.87 -17.06
CA THR A 56 -11.01 -9.56 -18.01
C THR A 56 -10.51 -10.92 -17.51
N ARG A 57 -10.66 -11.21 -16.21
CA ARG A 57 -10.30 -12.48 -15.55
C ARG A 57 -8.89 -13.00 -15.91
N PRO A 58 -7.83 -12.16 -15.86
CA PRO A 58 -6.49 -12.57 -16.28
C PRO A 58 -5.93 -13.71 -15.41
N ILE A 59 -6.38 -13.81 -14.15
CA ILE A 59 -6.02 -14.87 -13.20
C ILE A 59 -6.52 -16.27 -13.59
N LEU A 60 -7.56 -16.38 -14.43
CA LEU A 60 -8.12 -17.68 -14.83
C LEU A 60 -7.40 -18.28 -16.03
N GLN A 61 -6.55 -17.50 -16.71
CA GLN A 61 -5.83 -17.92 -17.89
C GLN A 61 -4.65 -18.81 -17.48
N ARG A 62 -4.69 -20.11 -17.83
CA ARG A 62 -3.70 -21.10 -17.38
C ARG A 62 -2.40 -21.10 -18.20
N LYS A 63 -2.49 -20.89 -19.51
CA LYS A 63 -1.33 -20.94 -20.41
C LYS A 63 -0.72 -19.57 -20.66
N ASP A 64 -1.57 -18.55 -20.77
CA ASP A 64 -1.18 -17.20 -21.20
C ASP A 64 -1.45 -16.13 -20.13
N THR A 65 -1.30 -16.47 -18.85
CA THR A 65 -1.57 -15.57 -17.72
C THR A 65 -0.88 -14.21 -17.90
N ARG A 66 0.41 -14.22 -18.25
CA ARG A 66 1.19 -13.00 -18.45
C ARG A 66 0.63 -12.12 -19.57
N LYS A 67 0.33 -12.71 -20.73
CA LYS A 67 -0.26 -12.00 -21.87
C LYS A 67 -1.64 -11.43 -21.53
N ALA A 68 -2.44 -12.16 -20.75
CA ALA A 68 -3.73 -11.68 -20.27
C ALA A 68 -3.60 -10.45 -19.36
N TRP A 69 -2.62 -10.46 -18.44
CA TRP A 69 -2.29 -9.30 -17.62
C TRP A 69 -1.79 -8.12 -18.46
N ASP A 70 -0.92 -8.35 -19.44
CA ASP A 70 -0.42 -7.29 -20.32
C ASP A 70 -1.55 -6.67 -21.17
N THR A 71 -2.48 -7.50 -21.66
CA THR A 71 -3.66 -7.05 -22.42
C THR A 71 -4.58 -6.21 -21.54
N MET A 72 -4.88 -6.66 -20.31
CA MET A 72 -5.65 -5.86 -19.36
C MET A 72 -4.91 -4.56 -18.97
N ALA A 73 -3.59 -4.58 -18.86
CA ALA A 73 -2.83 -3.38 -18.53
C ALA A 73 -2.88 -2.34 -19.66
N ALA A 74 -2.96 -2.80 -20.91
CA ALA A 74 -3.19 -1.92 -22.06
C ALA A 74 -4.58 -1.27 -21.99
N THR A 75 -5.63 -2.00 -21.60
CA THR A 75 -6.98 -1.41 -21.46
C THR A 75 -7.07 -0.42 -20.30
N LEU A 76 -6.34 -0.64 -19.20
CA LEU A 76 -6.30 0.29 -18.06
C LEU A 76 -5.87 1.71 -18.43
N LYS A 77 -5.00 1.87 -19.43
CA LYS A 77 -4.51 3.19 -19.86
C LYS A 77 -5.59 4.08 -20.45
N GLY A 78 -6.69 3.49 -20.94
CA GLY A 78 -7.83 4.21 -21.50
C GLY A 78 -9.00 4.37 -20.53
N VAL A 79 -8.85 3.97 -19.26
CA VAL A 79 -9.91 4.12 -18.25
C VAL A 79 -9.77 5.47 -17.56
N ASP A 80 -10.83 6.27 -17.57
CA ASP A 80 -10.88 7.55 -16.88
C ASP A 80 -10.52 7.39 -15.39
N GLY A 81 -9.71 8.31 -14.87
CA GLY A 81 -9.22 8.26 -13.48
C GLY A 81 -8.01 7.36 -13.26
N PHE A 82 -7.58 6.55 -14.24
CA PHE A 82 -6.37 5.75 -14.12
C PHE A 82 -5.12 6.52 -14.57
N THR A 83 -4.40 7.12 -13.61
CA THR A 83 -3.34 8.09 -13.91
C THR A 83 -1.93 7.50 -14.12
N ARG A 84 -1.79 6.19 -14.30
CA ARG A 84 -0.46 5.52 -14.39
C ARG A 84 -0.06 5.18 -15.84
N PRO A 85 0.70 6.04 -16.54
CA PRO A 85 1.08 5.80 -17.93
C PRO A 85 2.00 4.56 -18.10
N GLY A 86 2.83 4.29 -17.10
CA GLY A 86 3.78 3.16 -17.09
C GLY A 86 3.22 1.84 -16.56
N ILE A 87 1.90 1.66 -16.51
CA ILE A 87 1.31 0.37 -16.10
C ILE A 87 1.62 -0.72 -17.13
N ASP A 88 2.01 -1.89 -16.63
CA ASP A 88 2.22 -3.12 -17.38
C ASP A 88 1.56 -4.29 -16.65
N GLY A 89 1.46 -5.46 -17.29
CA GLY A 89 0.79 -6.61 -16.70
C GLY A 89 1.43 -7.07 -15.40
N LYS A 90 2.76 -6.97 -15.28
CA LYS A 90 3.50 -7.34 -14.07
C LYS A 90 3.18 -6.42 -12.90
N LYS A 91 3.16 -5.10 -13.11
CA LYS A 91 2.84 -4.11 -12.08
C LYS A 91 1.39 -4.24 -11.62
N ALA A 92 0.46 -4.43 -12.54
CA ALA A 92 -0.94 -4.70 -12.23
C ALA A 92 -1.10 -5.98 -11.40
N GLN A 93 -0.45 -7.07 -11.81
CA GLN A 93 -0.46 -8.34 -11.08
C GLN A 93 0.14 -8.19 -9.68
N THR A 94 1.30 -7.55 -9.55
CA THR A 94 1.94 -7.31 -8.25
C THR A 94 1.03 -6.49 -7.34
N ARG A 95 0.40 -5.43 -7.86
CA ARG A 95 -0.53 -4.62 -7.07
C ARG A 95 -1.73 -5.44 -6.60
N PHE A 96 -2.32 -6.24 -7.48
CA PHE A 96 -3.41 -7.15 -7.13
C PHE A 96 -3.03 -8.10 -6.00
N LEU A 97 -1.86 -8.75 -6.09
CA LEU A 97 -1.38 -9.66 -5.04
C LEU A 97 -1.20 -8.95 -3.70
N LEU A 98 -0.63 -7.74 -3.69
CA LEU A 98 -0.49 -6.94 -2.46
C LEU A 98 -1.84 -6.59 -1.82
N LEU A 99 -2.86 -6.27 -2.63
CA LEU A 99 -4.21 -6.00 -2.13
C LEU A 99 -4.81 -7.25 -1.46
N ILE A 100 -4.64 -8.43 -2.10
CA ILE A 100 -5.12 -9.70 -1.57
C ILE A 100 -4.39 -10.08 -0.28
N ASP A 101 -3.07 -9.96 -0.24
CA ASP A 101 -2.28 -10.34 0.93
C ASP A 101 -2.49 -9.37 2.10
N GLY A 102 -2.65 -8.07 1.83
CA GLY A 102 -3.09 -7.09 2.82
C GLY A 102 -4.45 -7.47 3.42
N LYS A 103 -5.42 -7.88 2.59
CA LYS A 103 -6.73 -8.35 3.08
C LYS A 103 -6.63 -9.63 3.91
N LYS A 104 -5.81 -10.59 3.49
CA LYS A 104 -5.56 -11.82 4.27
C LYS A 104 -4.94 -11.51 5.63
N ALA A 105 -3.95 -10.63 5.68
CA ALA A 105 -3.31 -10.22 6.93
C ALA A 105 -4.30 -9.55 7.89
N GLN A 106 -5.14 -8.64 7.39
CA GLN A 106 -6.21 -8.02 8.19
C GLN A 106 -7.20 -9.06 8.72
N ASN A 107 -7.66 -9.99 7.87
CA ASN A 107 -8.59 -11.05 8.28
C ASN A 107 -7.95 -11.97 9.33
N ARG A 108 -6.68 -12.32 9.17
CA ARG A 108 -5.93 -13.13 10.15
C ARG A 108 -5.84 -12.43 11.50
N PHE A 109 -5.52 -11.13 11.50
CA PHE A 109 -5.51 -10.34 12.72
C PHE A 109 -6.88 -10.33 13.40
N LEU A 110 -7.95 -10.07 12.65
CA LEU A 110 -9.31 -10.05 13.21
C LEU A 110 -9.71 -11.40 13.84
N LEU A 111 -9.31 -12.53 13.23
CA LEU A 111 -9.53 -13.85 13.83
C LEU A 111 -8.76 -14.03 15.14
N LEU A 112 -7.52 -13.55 15.22
CA LEU A 112 -6.74 -13.59 16.47
C LEU A 112 -7.40 -12.75 17.57
N VAL A 113 -7.91 -11.57 17.25
CA VAL A 113 -8.65 -10.72 18.19
C VAL A 113 -9.91 -11.43 18.70
N ARG A 114 -10.69 -12.05 17.81
CA ARG A 114 -11.91 -12.79 18.21
C ARG A 114 -11.59 -13.98 19.11
N GLN A 115 -10.59 -14.77 18.74
CA GLN A 115 -10.15 -15.92 19.53
C GLN A 115 -9.68 -15.48 20.92
N HIS A 116 -8.88 -14.42 20.99
CA HIS A 116 -8.36 -13.90 22.24
C HIS A 116 -9.48 -13.40 23.17
N LYS A 117 -10.46 -12.65 22.63
CA LYS A 117 -11.67 -12.26 23.40
C LYS A 117 -12.44 -13.47 23.92
N SER A 118 -12.64 -14.50 23.09
CA SER A 118 -13.30 -15.73 23.50
C SER A 118 -12.54 -16.43 24.63
N ASN A 119 -11.22 -16.56 24.51
CA ASN A 119 -10.38 -17.21 25.52
C ASN A 119 -10.41 -16.46 26.84
N ASN A 120 -10.33 -15.12 26.81
CA ASN A 120 -10.37 -14.30 28.01
C ASN A 120 -11.74 -14.40 28.71
N ASN A 121 -12.83 -14.39 27.94
CA ASN A 121 -14.18 -14.57 28.50
C ASN A 121 -14.35 -15.94 29.16
N GLU A 122 -13.83 -17.01 28.54
CA GLU A 122 -13.85 -18.35 29.13
C GLU A 122 -13.01 -18.42 30.41
N ALA A 123 -11.83 -17.78 30.44
CA ALA A 123 -10.99 -17.71 31.63
C ALA A 123 -11.68 -16.98 32.80
N VAL A 124 -12.36 -15.85 32.51
CA VAL A 124 -13.19 -15.13 33.49
C VAL A 124 -14.34 -16.00 34.00
N ARG A 125 -15.03 -16.72 33.10
CA ARG A 125 -16.16 -17.60 33.44
C ARG A 125 -15.74 -18.79 34.32
N LEU A 126 -14.54 -19.33 34.11
CA LEU A 126 -14.02 -20.51 34.80
C LEU A 126 -13.36 -20.18 36.16
N SER A 127 -13.75 -19.07 36.81
CA SER A 127 -13.26 -18.65 38.14
C SER A 127 -11.74 -18.42 38.17
N GLY A 128 -11.28 -17.34 37.52
CA GLY A 128 -9.93 -16.81 37.72
C GLY A 128 -8.80 -17.74 37.30
N ALA A 129 -9.10 -18.78 36.50
CA ALA A 129 -8.08 -19.63 35.91
C ALA A 129 -7.21 -18.75 35.02
N THR A 130 -5.99 -18.46 35.47
CA THR A 130 -4.95 -17.87 34.64
C THR A 130 -4.65 -18.90 33.56
N GLY A 131 -5.39 -18.84 32.44
CA GLY A 131 -5.06 -19.63 31.26
C GLY A 131 -3.60 -19.36 30.91
N ASP A 132 -2.87 -20.39 30.47
CA ASP A 132 -1.44 -20.30 30.21
C ASP A 132 -1.10 -19.02 29.42
N GLU A 133 -0.41 -18.09 30.09
CA GLU A 133 0.02 -16.85 29.49
C GLU A 133 1.13 -17.16 28.47
N THR A 134 0.72 -17.31 27.22
CA THR A 134 1.65 -17.44 26.10
C THR A 134 2.23 -16.07 25.72
N PRO A 135 3.44 -16.00 25.14
CA PRO A 135 3.95 -14.76 24.54
C PRO A 135 2.97 -14.14 23.53
N LYS A 136 2.20 -14.98 22.82
CA LYS A 136 1.17 -14.52 21.88
C LYS A 136 -0.01 -13.86 22.59
N SER A 137 -0.48 -14.39 23.72
CA SER A 137 -1.62 -13.79 24.44
C SER A 137 -1.23 -12.46 25.05
N ARG A 138 -0.02 -12.33 25.64
CA ARG A 138 0.50 -11.05 26.16
C ARG A 138 0.55 -9.96 25.07
N LEU A 139 1.06 -10.29 23.88
CA LEU A 139 1.04 -9.36 22.76
C LEU A 139 -0.37 -8.97 22.33
N LEU A 140 -1.34 -9.89 22.45
CA LEU A 140 -2.73 -9.58 22.12
C LEU A 140 -3.41 -8.74 23.21
N ASP A 141 -3.02 -8.91 24.47
CA ASP A 141 -3.46 -8.04 25.58
C ASP A 141 -3.06 -6.58 25.32
N ASP A 142 -1.87 -6.33 24.77
CA ASP A 142 -1.39 -4.98 24.41
C ASP A 142 -2.06 -4.43 23.13
N LEU A 143 -2.23 -5.26 22.09
CA LEU A 143 -2.67 -4.81 20.77
C LEU A 143 -4.19 -4.64 20.64
N VAL A 144 -4.98 -5.47 21.33
CA VAL A 144 -6.45 -5.47 21.20
C VAL A 144 -7.08 -4.15 21.68
N PRO A 145 -6.68 -3.55 22.81
CA PRO A 145 -7.17 -2.24 23.24
C PRO A 145 -6.91 -1.16 22.19
N LEU A 146 -5.67 -1.06 21.70
CA LEU A 146 -5.28 -0.09 20.67
C LEU A 146 -6.12 -0.22 19.40
N TYR A 147 -6.39 -1.45 18.98
CA TYR A 147 -7.27 -1.72 17.83
C TYR A 147 -8.71 -1.27 18.08
N ASN A 148 -9.29 -1.58 19.26
CA ASN A 148 -10.67 -1.20 19.58
C ASN A 148 -10.81 0.33 19.67
N ASP A 149 -9.83 1.02 20.24
CA ASP A 149 -9.82 2.49 20.33
C ASP A 149 -9.76 3.13 18.95
N ALA A 150 -8.86 2.65 18.08
CA ALA A 150 -8.76 3.12 16.70
C ALA A 150 -10.06 2.86 15.92
N ALA A 151 -10.69 1.70 16.11
CA ALA A 151 -11.96 1.37 15.48
C ALA A 151 -13.11 2.28 15.96
N THR A 152 -13.13 2.63 17.24
CA THR A 152 -14.13 3.54 17.82
C THR A 152 -13.96 4.97 17.30
N LYS A 153 -12.71 5.47 17.26
CA LYS A 153 -12.37 6.78 16.67
C LYS A 153 -12.78 6.86 15.20
N LYS A 154 -12.56 5.80 14.43
CA LYS A 154 -12.98 5.75 13.02
C LYS A 154 -14.49 5.87 12.86
N ARG A 155 -15.28 5.19 13.71
CA ARG A 155 -16.75 5.29 13.68
C ARG A 155 -17.25 6.68 14.05
N ALA A 156 -16.60 7.34 15.01
CA ALA A 156 -16.94 8.71 15.41
C ALA A 156 -16.60 9.74 14.32
N ALA A 157 -15.58 9.49 13.50
CA ALA A 157 -15.13 10.39 12.44
C ALA A 157 -15.91 10.29 11.12
N THR A 158 -16.81 9.31 10.97
CA THR A 158 -17.69 9.20 9.80
C THR A 158 -19.10 9.62 10.21
N PRO A 159 -19.45 10.92 10.19
CA PRO A 159 -20.82 11.34 10.36
C PRO A 159 -21.65 10.80 9.19
N LEU A 160 -22.83 10.27 9.50
CA LEU A 160 -23.85 9.88 8.53
C LEU A 160 -24.13 11.06 7.60
N SER A 161 -23.66 11.00 6.36
CA SER A 161 -24.23 11.80 5.27
C SER A 161 -25.55 11.13 4.89
N GLU A 162 -26.65 11.65 5.42
CA GLU A 162 -28.01 11.41 4.92
C GLU A 162 -28.22 12.08 3.56
#